data_AF-A0A7Y3A7H2-F1
#
_entry.id   AF-A0A7Y3A7H2-F1
#
_cell.length_a   1.000
_cell.length_b   1.000
_cell.length_c   1.000
_cell.angle_alpha   90.00
_cell.angle_beta   90.00
_cell.angle_gamma   90.00
#
_symmetry.space_group_name_H-M   'P 1'
#
loop_
_entity.id
_entity.type
_entity.pdbx_description
1 polymer ?
#
loop_
_entity_poly.entity_id
_entity_poly.type
_entity_poly.pdbx_seq_one_letter_code
_entity_poly.pdbx_strand_id
1 'polypeptide(L)'
;WKTIKEDPENVKVVMHLLMQYVFVLSVVTRPFLPYTSDRIRRLLALEPLKENGELLELSNTLSEGENLLKSGHKISSPEHLFTRVEDSVVDTQVAKLQATKSEFSSEQLPQNNNLKDTIQYDDFIKMDLRAATIMDAKKVEKADKLLQLTLDVGFEKRTVVSGIAQHFAPDQIIGQKVTLLANLAPRKIRGVESKGMILMSENEDGSLKFVQPAVEAENGASIS
;
A
#
# COMPACT_ATOMS: atom_id res chain seq x y z
N TRP A 1 5.75 -37.78 -42.41
CA TRP A 1 6.99 -38.58 -42.51
C TRP A 1 6.86 -39.83 -43.39
N LYS A 2 5.70 -40.50 -43.47
CA LYS A 2 5.52 -41.63 -44.41
C LYS A 2 5.51 -41.15 -45.87
N THR A 3 4.77 -40.06 -46.13
CA THR A 3 4.57 -39.46 -47.46
C THR A 3 5.86 -39.03 -48.17
N ILE A 4 6.95 -38.71 -47.45
CA ILE A 4 8.23 -38.34 -48.10
C ILE A 4 8.83 -39.49 -48.92
N LYS A 5 8.45 -40.74 -48.62
CA LYS A 5 8.89 -41.92 -49.36
C LYS A 5 8.02 -42.22 -50.57
N GLU A 6 6.79 -41.72 -50.59
CA GLU A 6 5.76 -42.04 -51.59
C GLU A 6 5.57 -40.88 -52.58
N ASP A 7 5.46 -39.66 -52.08
CA ASP A 7 5.24 -38.44 -52.85
C ASP A 7 6.06 -37.26 -52.26
N PRO A 8 7.35 -37.15 -52.63
CA PRO A 8 8.23 -36.10 -52.15
C PRO A 8 7.81 -34.68 -52.56
N GLU A 9 7.17 -34.52 -53.72
CA GLU A 9 6.79 -33.19 -54.23
C GLU A 9 5.64 -32.60 -53.41
N ASN A 10 4.63 -33.40 -53.08
CA ASN A 10 3.56 -32.95 -52.21
C ASN A 10 4.07 -32.58 -50.81
N VAL A 11 5.07 -33.30 -50.28
CA VAL A 11 5.69 -32.91 -49.00
C VAL A 11 6.34 -31.54 -49.07
N LYS A 12 6.95 -31.15 -50.20
CA LYS A 12 7.50 -29.78 -50.36
C LYS A 12 6.39 -28.72 -50.28
N VAL A 13 5.24 -28.96 -50.91
CA VAL A 13 4.09 -28.05 -50.86
C VAL A 13 3.58 -27.90 -49.43
N VAL A 14 3.39 -29.01 -48.71
CA VAL A 14 2.95 -29.00 -47.32
C VAL A 14 3.95 -28.29 -46.42
N MET A 15 5.25 -28.59 -46.55
CA MET A 15 6.30 -27.93 -45.78
C MET A 15 6.35 -26.43 -46.06
N HIS A 16 6.20 -26.03 -47.32
CA HIS A 16 6.15 -24.62 -47.70
C HIS A 16 4.98 -23.91 -47.00
N LEU A 17 3.77 -24.49 -47.05
CA LEU A 17 2.59 -23.94 -46.39
C LEU A 17 2.76 -23.83 -44.87
N LEU A 18 3.31 -24.87 -44.23
CA LEU A 18 3.61 -24.84 -42.79
C LEU A 18 4.60 -23.72 -42.45
N MET A 19 5.60 -23.46 -43.29
CA MET A 19 6.52 -22.33 -43.08
C MET A 19 5.82 -20.97 -43.19
N GLN A 20 4.84 -20.81 -44.10
CA GLN A 20 4.03 -19.59 -44.13
C GLN A 20 3.24 -19.41 -42.83
N TYR A 21 2.64 -20.48 -42.29
CA TYR A 21 1.93 -20.41 -41.00
C TYR A 21 2.85 -20.07 -39.83
N VAL A 22 4.06 -20.65 -39.79
CA VAL A 22 5.05 -20.31 -38.75
C VAL A 22 5.47 -18.84 -38.85
N PHE A 23 5.61 -18.29 -40.06
CA PHE A 23 5.85 -16.85 -40.25
C PHE A 23 4.71 -16.01 -39.67
N VAL A 24 3.46 -16.33 -40.03
CA VAL A 24 2.27 -15.62 -39.52
C VAL A 24 2.25 -15.66 -37.98
N LEU A 25 2.45 -16.84 -37.39
CA LEU A 25 2.52 -17.02 -35.94
C LEU A 25 3.61 -16.16 -35.30
N SER A 26 4.76 -16.01 -35.96
CA SER A 26 5.83 -15.14 -35.49
C SER A 26 5.40 -13.67 -35.34
N VAL A 27 4.42 -13.20 -36.13
CA VAL A 27 3.90 -11.84 -36.08
C VAL A 27 2.71 -11.72 -35.13
N VAL A 28 1.70 -12.59 -35.25
CA VAL A 28 0.46 -12.45 -34.47
C VAL A 28 0.63 -12.76 -32.99
N THR A 29 1.63 -13.57 -32.61
CA THR A 29 1.92 -13.86 -31.19
C THR A 29 2.73 -12.78 -30.51
N ARG A 30 3.36 -11.86 -31.26
CA ARG A 30 4.24 -10.81 -30.73
C ARG A 30 3.60 -9.99 -29.59
N PRO A 31 2.33 -9.54 -29.68
CA PRO A 31 1.72 -8.72 -28.62
C PRO A 31 1.56 -9.45 -27.27
N PHE A 32 1.55 -10.79 -27.27
CA PHE A 32 1.31 -11.61 -26.08
C PHE A 32 2.57 -12.35 -25.62
N LEU A 33 3.40 -12.78 -26.55
CA LEU A 33 4.57 -13.62 -26.33
C LEU A 33 5.78 -13.06 -27.12
N PRO A 34 6.30 -11.87 -26.76
CA PRO A 34 7.33 -11.18 -27.54
C PRO A 34 8.60 -12.02 -27.69
N TYR A 35 9.05 -12.67 -26.62
CA TYR A 35 10.23 -13.53 -26.64
C TYR A 35 10.01 -14.77 -27.51
N THR A 36 8.83 -15.39 -27.46
CA THR A 36 8.53 -16.54 -28.32
C THR A 36 8.50 -16.12 -29.78
N SER A 37 7.86 -14.98 -30.09
CA SER A 37 7.86 -14.38 -31.42
C SER A 37 9.30 -14.22 -31.95
N ASP A 38 10.20 -13.63 -31.17
CA ASP A 38 11.61 -13.46 -31.56
C ASP A 38 12.30 -14.80 -31.80
N ARG A 39 12.03 -15.81 -30.96
CA ARG A 39 12.57 -17.17 -31.14
C ARG A 39 12.09 -17.83 -32.42
N ILE A 40 10.81 -17.68 -32.75
CA ILE A 40 10.24 -18.16 -34.02
C ILE A 40 10.90 -17.43 -35.20
N ARG A 41 11.11 -16.10 -35.10
CA ARG A 41 11.77 -15.33 -36.16
C ARG A 41 13.23 -15.74 -36.35
N ARG A 42 13.98 -15.97 -35.27
CA ARG A 42 15.34 -16.54 -35.33
C ARG A 42 15.37 -17.92 -35.98
N LEU A 43 14.41 -18.80 -35.66
CA LEU A 43 14.25 -20.10 -36.33
C LEU A 43 14.06 -19.91 -37.84
N LEU A 44 13.24 -18.94 -38.23
CA LEU A 44 13.03 -18.57 -39.63
C LEU A 44 14.17 -17.74 -40.23
N ALA A 45 15.27 -17.48 -39.53
CA ALA A 45 16.37 -16.62 -39.98
C ALA A 45 15.89 -15.21 -40.40
N LEU A 46 14.98 -14.63 -39.62
CA LEU A 46 14.42 -13.29 -39.81
C LEU A 46 14.81 -12.39 -38.63
N GLU A 47 14.95 -11.10 -38.93
CA GLU A 47 15.16 -10.07 -37.90
C GLU A 47 13.94 -9.96 -36.96
N PRO A 48 14.12 -9.64 -35.67
CA PRO A 48 13.04 -9.35 -34.74
C PRO A 48 12.08 -8.27 -35.23
N LEU A 49 10.84 -8.30 -34.74
CA LEU A 49 9.85 -7.26 -35.05
C LEU A 49 10.17 -5.98 -34.27
N LYS A 50 9.91 -4.84 -34.91
CA LYS A 50 10.08 -3.48 -34.39
C LYS A 50 8.75 -2.86 -33.92
N GLU A 51 7.63 -3.51 -34.19
CA GLU A 51 6.28 -3.10 -33.74
C GLU A 51 5.83 -1.77 -34.35
N ASN A 52 6.19 -1.54 -35.61
CA ASN A 52 5.93 -0.31 -36.36
C ASN A 52 4.92 -0.51 -37.52
N GLY A 53 4.15 -1.59 -37.51
CA GLY A 53 3.07 -1.83 -38.48
C GLY A 53 3.13 -3.19 -39.17
N GLU A 54 4.00 -4.10 -38.72
CA GLU A 54 4.24 -5.39 -39.38
C GLU A 54 3.00 -6.30 -39.41
N LEU A 55 2.07 -6.14 -38.47
CA LEU A 55 0.79 -6.84 -38.52
C LEU A 55 -0.09 -6.34 -39.69
N LEU A 56 -0.07 -5.04 -39.95
CA LEU A 56 -0.80 -4.44 -41.08
C LEU A 56 -0.13 -4.83 -42.40
N GLU A 57 1.20 -4.75 -42.47
CA GLU A 57 1.98 -5.21 -43.62
C GLU A 57 1.68 -6.68 -43.95
N LEU A 58 1.73 -7.56 -42.95
CA LEU A 58 1.36 -8.96 -43.09
C LEU A 58 -0.05 -9.13 -43.68
N SER A 59 -1.04 -8.39 -43.15
CA SER A 59 -2.42 -8.47 -43.63
C SER A 59 -2.55 -8.05 -45.09
N ASN A 60 -1.83 -7.01 -45.51
CA ASN A 60 -1.83 -6.55 -46.90
C ASN A 60 -1.19 -7.58 -47.84
N THR A 61 0.00 -8.09 -47.49
CA THR A 61 0.71 -9.13 -48.26
C THR A 61 -0.15 -10.38 -48.44
N LEU A 62 -0.84 -10.82 -47.38
CA LEU A 62 -1.77 -11.96 -47.45
C LEU A 62 -2.99 -11.69 -48.32
N SER A 63 -3.55 -10.47 -48.27
CA SER A 63 -4.69 -10.06 -49.10
C SER A 63 -4.34 -10.03 -50.59
N GLU A 64 -3.09 -9.75 -50.92
CA GLU A 64 -2.57 -9.76 -52.30
C GLU A 64 -2.19 -11.16 -52.78
N GLY A 65 -2.25 -12.17 -51.90
CA GLY A 65 -1.91 -13.56 -52.23
C GLY A 65 -0.40 -13.78 -52.38
N GLU A 66 0.42 -12.91 -51.82
CA GLU A 66 1.87 -13.01 -51.89
C GLU A 66 2.43 -14.00 -50.86
N ASN A 67 3.54 -14.67 -51.23
CA ASN A 67 4.24 -15.57 -50.31
C ASN A 67 5.14 -14.79 -49.35
N LEU A 68 4.99 -15.05 -48.04
CA LEU A 68 5.76 -14.38 -46.98
C LEU A 68 7.21 -14.86 -46.98
N LEU A 69 7.40 -16.17 -47.11
CA LEU A 69 8.72 -16.79 -47.29
C LEU A 69 8.89 -17.25 -48.73
N LYS A 70 9.91 -16.72 -49.40
CA LYS A 70 10.26 -17.09 -50.79
C LYS A 70 10.86 -18.49 -50.83
N SER A 71 10.62 -19.20 -51.94
CA SER A 71 11.28 -20.49 -52.17
C SER A 71 12.80 -20.33 -52.21
N GLY A 72 13.52 -21.28 -51.60
CA GLY A 72 14.98 -21.22 -51.43
C GLY A 72 15.46 -20.48 -50.19
N HIS A 73 14.56 -19.88 -49.40
CA HIS A 73 14.90 -19.29 -48.10
C HIS A 73 15.49 -20.34 -47.15
N LYS A 74 16.61 -20.01 -46.49
CA LYS A 74 17.29 -20.90 -45.56
C LYS A 74 16.88 -20.58 -44.13
N ILE A 75 16.30 -21.57 -43.45
CA ILE A 75 15.96 -21.49 -42.04
C ILE A 75 17.19 -21.81 -41.16
N SER A 76 17.13 -21.37 -39.90
CA SER A 76 18.13 -21.66 -38.88
C SER A 76 17.92 -23.05 -38.26
N SER A 77 18.82 -23.43 -37.35
CA SER A 77 18.69 -24.66 -36.57
C SER A 77 17.44 -24.65 -35.67
N PRO A 78 16.72 -25.78 -35.53
CA PRO A 78 15.57 -25.89 -34.64
C PRO A 78 15.89 -25.51 -33.18
N GLU A 79 15.03 -24.68 -32.58
CA GLU A 79 15.11 -24.29 -31.17
C GLU A 79 13.85 -24.76 -30.43
N HIS A 80 14.01 -25.25 -29.19
CA HIS A 80 12.90 -25.75 -28.38
C HIS A 80 12.09 -24.62 -27.75
N LEU A 81 10.93 -24.27 -28.33
CA LEU A 81 10.18 -23.06 -27.94
C LEU A 81 9.58 -23.09 -26.53
N PHE A 82 9.04 -24.22 -26.06
CA PHE A 82 8.35 -24.26 -24.77
C PHE A 82 8.71 -25.52 -24.00
N THR A 83 9.31 -25.35 -22.83
CA THR A 83 9.46 -26.43 -21.85
C THR A 83 8.17 -26.56 -21.05
N ARG A 84 7.71 -27.81 -20.88
CA ARG A 84 6.62 -28.09 -19.96
C ARG A 84 7.04 -27.63 -18.56
N VAL A 85 6.12 -26.99 -17.86
CA VAL A 85 6.31 -26.65 -16.44
C VAL A 85 5.88 -27.87 -15.64
N GLU A 86 6.78 -28.38 -14.80
CA GLU A 86 6.52 -29.49 -13.87
C GLU A 86 5.89 -28.96 -12.58
N ASP A 87 5.07 -29.79 -11.92
CA ASP A 87 4.35 -29.41 -10.70
C ASP A 87 5.30 -28.94 -9.58
N SER A 88 6.50 -29.53 -9.49
CA SER A 88 7.53 -29.14 -8.51
C SER A 88 8.00 -27.68 -8.65
N VAL A 89 8.01 -27.14 -9.88
CA VAL A 89 8.36 -25.75 -10.15
C VAL A 89 7.23 -24.83 -9.71
N VAL A 90 5.98 -25.25 -9.93
CA VAL A 90 4.79 -24.52 -9.47
C VAL A 90 4.78 -24.44 -7.94
N ASP A 91 4.99 -25.56 -7.26
CA ASP A 91 5.02 -25.64 -5.80
C ASP A 91 6.10 -24.73 -5.20
N THR A 92 7.30 -24.73 -5.80
CA THR A 92 8.41 -23.87 -5.37
C THR A 92 8.05 -22.39 -5.50
N GLN A 93 7.40 -22.00 -6.59
CA GLN A 93 7.00 -20.62 -6.82
C GLN A 93 5.86 -20.19 -5.89
N VAL A 94 4.90 -21.07 -5.60
CA VAL A 94 3.82 -20.84 -4.63
C VAL A 94 4.39 -20.67 -3.21
N ALA A 95 5.32 -21.53 -2.80
CA ALA A 95 5.99 -21.42 -1.50
C ALA A 95 6.74 -20.08 -1.36
N LYS A 96 7.43 -19.64 -2.42
CA LYS A 96 8.12 -18.34 -2.45
C LYS A 96 7.14 -17.17 -2.31
N LEU A 97 6.00 -17.21 -2.99
CA LEU A 97 4.96 -16.18 -2.87
C LEU A 97 4.36 -16.12 -1.45
N GLN A 98 4.15 -17.27 -0.82
CA GLN A 98 3.67 -17.34 0.56
C GLN A 98 4.69 -16.79 1.55
N ALA A 99 5.97 -17.12 1.39
CA ALA A 99 7.04 -16.59 2.23
C ALA A 99 7.11 -15.05 2.16
N THR A 100 7.04 -14.47 0.96
CA THR A 100 7.02 -13.01 0.78
C THR A 100 5.76 -12.38 1.39
N LYS A 101 4.60 -13.04 1.30
CA LYS A 101 3.37 -12.54 1.95
C LYS A 101 3.49 -12.50 3.48
N SER A 102 4.20 -13.46 4.06
CA SER A 102 4.52 -13.50 5.51
C SER A 102 5.51 -12.40 5.91
N GLU A 103 6.47 -12.06 5.04
CA GLU A 103 7.42 -10.94 5.25
C GLU A 103 6.70 -9.58 5.18
N PHE A 104 5.73 -9.39 4.28
CA PHE A 104 4.91 -8.17 4.23
C PHE A 104 3.86 -8.06 5.35
N SER A 105 3.51 -9.17 6.01
CA SER A 105 2.62 -9.16 7.18
C SER A 105 3.39 -9.15 8.52
N SER A 106 4.72 -9.10 8.47
CA SER A 106 5.59 -8.94 9.63
C SER A 106 6.20 -7.53 9.76
N GLU A 107 5.76 -6.57 8.95
CA GLU A 107 5.63 -5.19 9.44
C GLU A 107 4.53 -5.21 10.52
N GLN A 108 4.97 -5.38 11.76
CA GLN A 108 4.15 -5.21 12.93
C GLN A 108 3.54 -3.81 12.88
N LEU A 109 2.30 -3.70 12.40
CA LEU A 109 1.39 -2.65 12.85
C LEU A 109 1.48 -2.65 14.39
N PRO A 110 1.68 -1.49 15.04
CA PRO A 110 1.81 -1.42 16.49
C PRO A 110 0.62 -2.15 17.10
N GLN A 111 0.89 -3.29 17.77
CA GLN A 111 -0.12 -4.11 18.41
C GLN A 111 -0.57 -3.45 19.71
N ASN A 112 -1.15 -2.27 19.61
CA ASN A 112 -2.00 -1.74 20.67
C ASN A 112 -3.46 -1.98 20.30
N ASN A 113 -3.82 -3.26 20.15
CA ASN A 113 -5.18 -3.71 19.84
C ASN A 113 -6.10 -3.71 21.08
N ASN A 114 -5.78 -2.93 22.11
CA ASN A 114 -6.65 -2.77 23.28
C ASN A 114 -7.70 -1.68 23.02
N LEU A 115 -8.39 -1.79 21.88
CA LEU A 115 -9.55 -0.96 21.57
C LEU A 115 -10.63 -1.27 22.60
N LYS A 116 -11.14 -0.22 23.24
CA LYS A 116 -12.29 -0.35 24.15
C LYS A 116 -13.53 -0.79 23.36
N ASP A 117 -14.51 -1.33 24.09
CA ASP A 117 -15.80 -1.71 23.51
C ASP A 117 -16.44 -0.56 22.72
N THR A 118 -17.14 -0.93 21.64
CA THR A 118 -17.86 0.01 20.80
C THR A 118 -18.92 0.76 21.60
N ILE A 119 -18.86 2.09 21.58
CA ILE A 119 -19.88 2.98 22.17
C ILE A 119 -20.86 3.48 21.11
N GLN A 120 -22.02 3.96 21.55
CA GLN A 120 -23.00 4.60 20.66
C GLN A 120 -22.62 6.06 20.42
N TYR A 121 -23.07 6.64 19.31
CA TYR A 121 -22.83 8.05 18.99
C TYR A 121 -23.42 9.00 20.07
N ASP A 122 -24.53 8.62 20.69
CA ASP A 122 -25.14 9.36 21.80
C ASP A 122 -24.21 9.50 23.02
N ASP A 123 -23.27 8.56 23.22
CA ASP A 123 -22.29 8.66 24.29
C ASP A 123 -21.20 9.69 23.98
N PHE A 124 -20.88 9.87 22.69
CA PHE A 124 -19.96 10.93 22.25
C PHE A 124 -20.59 12.31 22.39
N ILE A 125 -21.84 12.50 21.97
CA ILE A 125 -22.55 13.79 22.11
C ILE A 125 -22.67 14.24 23.57
N LYS A 126 -22.75 13.29 24.52
CA LYS A 126 -22.78 13.61 25.95
C LYS A 126 -21.46 14.19 26.45
N MET A 127 -20.33 14.07 25.75
CA MET A 127 -19.04 14.59 26.18
C MET A 127 -18.85 16.05 25.72
N ASP A 128 -18.53 16.95 26.65
CA ASP A 128 -18.22 18.36 26.33
C ASP A 128 -16.70 18.51 26.20
N LEU A 129 -16.19 18.39 24.96
CA LEU A 129 -14.79 18.58 24.64
C LEU A 129 -14.55 20.02 24.17
N ARG A 130 -13.57 20.71 24.74
CA ARG A 130 -13.25 22.11 24.40
C ARG A 130 -11.76 22.36 24.24
N ALA A 131 -11.43 23.29 23.36
CA ALA A 131 -10.08 23.85 23.27
C ALA A 131 -9.81 24.77 24.49
N ALA A 132 -8.66 24.61 25.12
CA ALA A 132 -8.25 25.43 26.25
C ALA A 132 -6.75 25.76 26.20
N THR A 133 -6.34 26.88 26.79
CA THR A 133 -4.93 27.27 26.91
C THR A 133 -4.43 27.14 28.34
N ILE A 134 -3.25 26.56 28.55
CA ILE A 134 -2.62 26.46 29.87
C ILE A 134 -2.07 27.83 30.27
N MET A 135 -2.61 28.41 31.35
CA MET A 135 -2.20 29.72 31.86
C MET A 135 -1.19 29.65 33.01
N ASP A 136 -1.30 28.62 33.85
CA ASP A 136 -0.42 28.42 35.00
C ASP A 136 -0.26 26.92 35.25
N ALA A 137 0.91 26.51 35.71
CA ALA A 137 1.23 25.13 36.03
C ALA A 137 2.06 25.05 37.31
N LYS A 138 1.61 24.25 38.28
CA LYS A 138 2.27 24.07 39.57
C LYS A 138 2.34 22.60 39.96
N LYS A 139 3.41 22.20 40.64
CA LYS A 139 3.50 20.86 41.22
C LYS A 139 2.58 20.78 42.43
N VAL A 140 1.83 19.68 42.55
CA VAL A 140 0.96 19.45 43.71
C VAL A 140 1.82 18.99 44.90
N GLU A 141 1.63 19.62 46.06
CA GLU A 141 2.35 19.23 47.27
C GLU A 141 2.10 17.75 47.62
N LYS A 142 3.16 17.00 47.90
CA LYS A 142 3.13 15.56 48.25
C LYS A 142 2.65 14.64 47.12
N ALA A 143 2.75 15.04 45.86
CA ALA A 143 2.48 14.17 44.72
C ALA A 143 3.45 14.42 43.55
N ASP A 144 4.50 13.60 43.45
CA ASP A 144 5.59 13.77 42.47
C ASP A 144 5.16 13.58 41.00
N LYS A 145 3.98 13.00 40.78
CA LYS A 145 3.43 12.71 39.45
C LYS A 145 2.38 13.72 38.98
N LEU A 146 1.91 14.63 39.83
CA LEU A 146 0.76 15.49 39.54
C LEU A 146 1.14 16.96 39.34
N LEU A 147 0.63 17.56 38.27
CA LEU A 147 0.61 19.00 38.06
C LEU A 147 -0.81 19.54 38.21
N GLN A 148 -0.95 20.62 38.95
CA GLN A 148 -2.13 21.47 38.96
C GLN A 148 -1.98 22.52 37.86
N LEU A 149 -2.94 22.52 36.93
CA LEU A 149 -2.97 23.38 35.76
C LEU A 149 -4.17 24.32 35.86
N THR A 150 -3.95 25.59 35.55
CA THR A 150 -5.03 26.56 35.35
C THR A 150 -5.23 26.73 33.85
N LEU A 151 -6.40 26.33 33.36
CA LEU A 151 -6.77 26.39 31.95
C LEU A 151 -7.71 27.56 31.71
N ASP A 152 -7.51 28.29 30.63
CA ASP A 152 -8.44 29.27 30.10
C ASP A 152 -9.34 28.62 29.03
N VAL A 153 -10.64 28.58 29.30
CA VAL A 153 -11.67 28.09 28.37
C VAL A 153 -12.44 29.25 27.72
N GLY A 154 -11.89 30.47 27.73
CA GLY A 154 -12.42 31.65 27.04
C GLY A 154 -13.46 32.42 27.86
N PHE A 155 -14.36 31.72 28.56
CA PHE A 155 -15.38 32.33 29.41
C PHE A 155 -15.12 32.18 30.92
N GLU A 156 -14.26 31.24 31.31
CA GLU A 156 -13.83 31.08 32.71
C GLU A 156 -12.45 30.43 32.79
N LYS A 157 -11.84 30.47 33.99
CA LYS A 157 -10.61 29.75 34.29
C LYS A 157 -10.93 28.49 35.09
N ARG A 158 -10.43 27.34 34.66
CA ARG A 158 -10.65 26.05 35.33
C ARG A 158 -9.36 25.48 35.88
N THR A 159 -9.44 24.87 37.06
CA THR A 159 -8.34 24.11 37.64
C THR A 159 -8.49 22.64 37.29
N VAL A 160 -7.43 22.06 36.71
CA VAL A 160 -7.35 20.63 36.35
C VAL A 160 -6.07 20.04 36.94
N VAL A 161 -6.16 18.84 37.50
CA VAL A 161 -4.99 18.11 38.00
C VAL A 161 -4.67 16.99 37.01
N SER A 162 -3.45 16.97 36.48
CA SER A 162 -3.00 16.00 35.48
C SER A 162 -1.73 15.27 35.91
N GLY A 163 -1.65 13.98 35.58
CA GLY A 163 -0.57 13.06 35.96
C GLY A 163 0.72 13.18 35.13
N ILE A 164 1.06 14.39 34.69
CA ILE A 164 2.07 14.62 33.65
C ILE A 164 3.40 15.15 34.15
N ALA A 165 3.58 15.25 35.48
CA ALA A 165 4.76 15.88 36.07
C ALA A 165 6.08 15.17 35.75
N GLN A 166 6.02 13.88 35.35
CA GLN A 166 7.19 13.09 34.95
C GLN A 166 7.61 13.33 33.49
N HIS A 167 6.69 13.82 32.65
CA HIS A 167 6.93 14.01 31.22
C HIS A 167 7.13 15.49 30.85
N PHE A 168 6.59 16.42 31.65
CA PHE A 168 6.60 17.84 31.33
C PHE A 168 6.99 18.70 32.54
N ALA A 169 7.87 19.68 32.31
CA ALA A 169 8.15 20.72 33.29
C ALA A 169 7.03 21.78 33.29
N PRO A 170 6.64 22.35 34.45
CA PRO A 170 5.60 23.37 34.54
C PRO A 170 5.82 24.56 33.60
N ASP A 171 7.06 25.02 33.46
CA ASP A 171 7.40 26.20 32.64
C ASP A 171 7.27 25.94 31.14
N GLN A 172 7.36 24.68 30.70
CA GLN A 172 7.33 24.31 29.28
C GLN A 172 5.92 24.19 28.72
N ILE A 173 4.91 24.07 29.58
CA ILE A 173 3.53 23.81 29.18
C ILE A 173 2.64 25.05 29.22
N ILE A 174 3.10 26.13 29.86
CA ILE A 174 2.39 27.41 29.86
C ILE A 174 2.31 27.95 28.43
N GLY A 175 1.12 28.40 28.02
CA GLY A 175 0.82 28.89 26.68
C GLY A 175 0.45 27.80 25.67
N GLN A 176 0.56 26.52 26.02
CA GLN A 176 0.15 25.44 25.11
C GLN A 176 -1.37 25.30 25.06
N LYS A 177 -1.90 25.04 23.86
CA LYS A 177 -3.30 24.66 23.64
C LYS A 177 -3.49 23.18 23.83
N VAL A 178 -4.58 22.82 24.51
CA VAL A 178 -4.90 21.44 24.86
C VAL A 178 -6.41 21.18 24.71
N THR A 179 -6.77 19.93 24.47
CA THR A 179 -8.16 19.47 24.51
C THR A 179 -8.57 19.11 25.93
N LEU A 180 -9.63 19.74 26.41
CA LEU A 180 -10.22 19.56 27.74
C LEU A 180 -11.58 18.86 27.65
N LEU A 181 -11.77 17.77 28.39
CA LEU A 181 -13.10 17.25 28.70
C LEU A 181 -13.69 18.01 29.90
N ALA A 182 -14.66 18.87 29.60
CA ALA A 182 -15.16 19.93 30.46
C ALA A 182 -16.31 19.50 31.38
N ASN A 183 -17.08 18.47 31.03
CA ASN A 183 -18.29 18.07 31.77
C ASN A 183 -18.12 16.80 32.64
N LEU A 184 -16.89 16.47 33.04
CA LEU A 184 -16.65 15.45 34.06
C LEU A 184 -17.02 15.97 35.45
N ALA A 185 -17.60 15.09 36.27
CA ALA A 185 -17.87 15.37 37.67
C ALA A 185 -16.57 15.78 38.40
N PRO A 186 -16.55 16.90 39.15
CA PRO A 186 -15.36 17.34 39.88
C PRO A 186 -14.84 16.25 40.82
N ARG A 187 -13.53 16.01 40.80
CA ARG A 187 -12.88 15.06 41.70
C ARG A 187 -11.80 15.75 42.51
N LYS A 188 -11.80 15.52 43.83
CA LYS A 188 -10.72 15.96 44.71
C LYS A 188 -9.55 14.99 44.58
N ILE A 189 -8.43 15.48 44.06
CA ILE A 189 -7.18 14.73 43.90
C ILE A 189 -6.15 15.41 44.79
N ARG A 190 -5.70 14.72 45.84
CA ARG A 190 -4.67 15.21 46.77
C ARG A 190 -4.96 16.62 47.36
N GLY A 191 -6.24 16.90 47.62
CA GLY A 191 -6.69 18.17 48.21
C GLY A 191 -7.05 19.27 47.20
N VAL A 192 -6.76 19.08 45.92
CA VAL A 192 -7.12 20.02 44.83
C VAL A 192 -8.35 19.49 44.10
N GLU A 193 -9.32 20.36 43.82
CA GLU A 193 -10.52 20.02 43.06
C GLU A 193 -10.22 20.12 41.54
N SER A 194 -10.22 18.98 40.85
CA SER A 194 -10.05 18.91 39.39
C SER A 194 -11.39 18.99 38.69
N LYS A 195 -11.59 20.00 37.85
CA LYS A 195 -12.84 20.29 37.11
C LYS A 195 -12.69 19.98 35.62
N GLY A 196 -12.28 18.74 35.32
CA GLY A 196 -12.09 18.25 33.96
C GLY A 196 -10.87 17.36 33.82
N MET A 197 -10.59 16.97 32.58
CA MET A 197 -9.45 16.13 32.20
C MET A 197 -8.87 16.58 30.87
N ILE A 198 -7.54 16.70 30.79
CA ILE A 198 -6.83 16.98 29.54
C ILE A 198 -6.58 15.68 28.78
N LEU A 199 -6.79 15.69 27.47
CA LEU A 199 -6.54 14.53 26.61
C LEU A 199 -5.09 14.47 26.13
N MET A 200 -4.54 13.26 26.13
CA MET A 200 -3.16 12.98 25.75
C MET A 200 -3.09 11.66 24.99
N SER A 201 -2.11 11.55 24.09
CA SER A 201 -1.71 10.29 23.49
C SER A 201 -0.52 9.71 24.24
N GLU A 202 -0.54 8.40 24.45
CA GLU A 202 0.56 7.63 25.03
C GLU A 202 1.24 6.82 23.91
N ASN A 203 2.55 7.00 23.74
CA ASN A 203 3.35 6.21 22.79
C ASN A 203 3.78 4.88 23.41
N GLU A 204 4.27 3.94 22.59
CA GLU A 204 4.77 2.63 23.04
C GLU A 204 5.88 2.73 24.09
N ASP A 205 6.69 3.79 24.02
CA ASP A 205 7.76 4.08 25.00
C ASP A 205 7.25 4.65 26.34
N GLY A 206 5.92 4.76 26.52
CA GLY A 206 5.27 5.36 27.69
C GLY A 206 5.32 6.89 27.73
N SER A 207 5.78 7.55 26.66
CA SER A 207 5.83 9.01 26.59
C SER A 207 4.45 9.60 26.31
N LEU A 208 4.03 10.60 27.10
CA LEU A 208 2.78 11.33 26.89
C LEU A 208 2.97 12.53 25.95
N LYS A 209 2.03 12.75 25.03
CA LYS A 209 1.93 13.94 24.17
C LYS A 209 0.54 14.55 24.28
N PHE A 210 0.45 15.88 24.25
CA PHE A 210 -0.85 16.56 24.26
C PHE A 210 -1.61 16.32 22.96
N VAL A 211 -2.91 16.07 23.08
CA VAL A 211 -3.84 16.20 21.94
C VAL A 211 -4.17 17.69 21.83
N GLN A 212 -3.61 18.34 20.82
CA GLN A 212 -3.70 19.79 20.65
C GLN A 212 -4.69 20.12 19.53
N PRO A 213 -5.65 21.03 19.78
CA PRO A 213 -6.43 21.63 18.69
C PRO A 213 -5.51 22.52 17.84
N ALA A 214 -5.94 22.83 16.61
CA ALA A 214 -5.20 23.75 15.74
C ALA A 214 -4.91 25.08 16.46
N VAL A 215 -3.77 25.70 16.14
CA VAL A 215 -3.28 26.91 16.81
C VAL A 215 -4.30 28.06 16.74
N GLU A 216 -5.14 28.09 15.71
CA GLU A 216 -6.18 29.10 15.49
C GLU A 216 -7.46 28.87 16.31
N ALA A 217 -7.64 27.72 16.95
CA ALA A 217 -8.87 27.39 17.69
C ALA A 217 -9.06 28.30 18.90
N GLU A 218 -10.19 28.99 19.01
CA GLU A 218 -10.48 29.88 20.12
C GLU A 218 -10.61 29.13 21.46
N ASN A 219 -10.21 29.76 22.57
CA ASN A 219 -10.44 29.18 23.89
C ASN A 219 -11.95 29.02 24.13
N GLY A 220 -12.37 27.81 24.51
CA GLY A 220 -13.78 27.49 24.72
C GLY A 220 -14.51 26.92 23.51
N ALA A 221 -13.87 26.89 22.33
CA ALA A 221 -14.42 26.28 21.12
C ALA A 221 -14.75 24.81 21.36
N SER A 222 -15.94 24.39 20.93
CA SER A 222 -16.40 23.00 21.03
C SER A 222 -15.65 22.12 20.04
N ILE A 223 -15.28 20.91 20.47
CA ILE A 223 -14.66 19.88 19.64
C ILE A 223 -15.72 18.80 19.42
N SER A 224 -16.07 18.57 18.16
CA SER A 224 -17.11 17.64 17.70
C SER A 224 -16.59 16.76 16.58
#